data_AF-A0A853F880-F1
#
_entry.id   AF-A0A853F880-F1
#
_cell.length_a   1.000
_cell.length_b   1.000
_cell.length_c   1.000
_cell.angle_alpha   90.00
_cell.angle_beta   90.00
_cell.angle_gamma   90.00
#
_symmetry.space_group_name_H-M   'P 1'
#
loop_
_entity.id
_entity.type
_entity.pdbx_description
1 polymer ?
#
loop_
_entity_poly.entity_id
_entity_poly.type
_entity_poly.pdbx_seq_one_letter_code
_entity_poly.pdbx_strand_id
1 'polypeptide(L)'
;MAIASSFPLRHPERVHPALWRGTQLARPQGAVVSTGFHVLDRQLPGQGWPLSSLIELMPSQPGIGELQLLRPALARLDARSILLIGPPYSPHYHCWRNWGLEKHRLIWINPQTQMDVLWAAEQALRHHACAALLCWAEAARLPSLRRLHWAAAQNDALFVMLRPPCAANQASPASLRLSLSPAAQGMKVHILKRRGPACNASISIPFYLSQETEPTASAPAVGHLYAIPAAGGTTHKHRLPDRGGFSTVRHTAAHHVTLDQPVSANA
;
A
#
# COMPACT_ATOMS: atom_id res chain seq x y z
N MET A 1 -21.15 -24.80 -63.45
CA MET A 1 -21.37 -25.01 -62.01
C MET A 1 -20.15 -24.53 -61.25
N ALA A 2 -20.19 -23.30 -60.72
CA ALA A 2 -19.17 -22.77 -59.82
C ALA A 2 -19.85 -22.53 -58.47
N ILE A 3 -19.50 -23.34 -57.47
CA ILE A 3 -19.99 -23.18 -56.09
C ILE A 3 -19.21 -22.00 -55.50
N ALA A 4 -19.84 -20.84 -55.45
CA ALA A 4 -19.32 -19.70 -54.72
C ALA A 4 -19.36 -20.03 -53.22
N SER A 5 -18.21 -20.42 -52.68
CA SER A 5 -17.97 -20.58 -51.24
C SER A 5 -18.14 -19.22 -50.56
N SER A 6 -19.35 -18.99 -50.07
CA SER A 6 -19.64 -17.88 -49.17
C SER A 6 -18.90 -18.11 -47.85
N PHE A 7 -17.83 -17.37 -47.63
CA PHE A 7 -17.21 -17.19 -46.31
C PHE A 7 -17.64 -15.84 -45.72
N PRO A 8 -18.78 -15.75 -45.00
CA PRO A 8 -19.08 -14.56 -44.22
C PRO A 8 -18.79 -14.85 -42.75
N LEU A 9 -17.52 -14.77 -42.34
CA LEU A 9 -17.22 -14.41 -40.95
C LEU A 9 -16.25 -13.22 -40.95
N ARG A 10 -16.62 -12.16 -41.68
CA ARG A 10 -15.89 -10.88 -41.64
C ARG A 10 -15.98 -10.18 -40.28
N HIS A 11 -16.89 -10.63 -39.41
CA HIS A 11 -17.13 -10.08 -38.07
C HIS A 11 -17.63 -11.16 -37.10
N PRO A 12 -16.76 -12.07 -36.61
CA PRO A 12 -17.14 -13.08 -35.60
C PRO A 12 -17.79 -12.45 -34.34
N GLU A 13 -17.49 -11.17 -34.07
CA GLU A 13 -18.14 -10.35 -33.04
C GLU A 13 -19.68 -10.27 -33.13
N ARG A 14 -20.29 -10.51 -34.29
CA ARG A 14 -21.75 -10.44 -34.51
C ARG A 14 -22.47 -11.76 -34.23
N VAL A 15 -21.74 -12.84 -33.96
CA VAL A 15 -22.31 -14.19 -33.82
C VAL A 15 -23.11 -14.34 -32.53
N HIS A 16 -22.60 -13.83 -31.41
CA HIS A 16 -23.31 -13.88 -30.13
C HIS A 16 -22.73 -12.89 -29.10
N PRO A 17 -23.54 -12.17 -28.31
CA PRO A 17 -23.05 -11.25 -27.29
C PRO A 17 -22.26 -11.91 -26.15
N ALA A 18 -22.34 -13.24 -26.01
CA ALA A 18 -21.55 -14.03 -25.05
C ALA A 18 -20.24 -14.59 -25.64
N LEU A 19 -19.93 -14.33 -26.91
CA LEU A 19 -18.66 -14.74 -27.50
C LEU A 19 -17.52 -13.97 -26.83
N TRP A 20 -16.60 -14.68 -26.17
CA TRP A 20 -15.42 -14.07 -25.57
C TRP A 20 -14.47 -13.55 -26.65
N ARG A 21 -14.14 -12.26 -26.57
CA ARG A 21 -13.17 -11.62 -27.47
C ARG A 21 -11.88 -11.36 -26.70
N GLY A 22 -10.76 -11.89 -27.18
CA GLY A 22 -9.46 -11.74 -26.53
C GLY A 22 -8.97 -10.29 -26.39
N THR A 23 -9.60 -9.34 -27.12
CA THR A 23 -9.33 -7.89 -27.07
C THR A 23 -10.24 -7.12 -26.13
N GLN A 24 -11.26 -7.75 -25.53
CA GLN A 24 -12.19 -7.09 -24.62
C GLN A 24 -11.86 -7.36 -23.17
N LEU A 25 -11.86 -6.29 -22.35
CA LEU A 25 -11.86 -6.44 -20.90
C LEU A 25 -13.03 -7.33 -20.48
N ALA A 26 -12.78 -8.22 -19.52
CA ALA A 26 -13.85 -9.04 -18.97
C ALA A 26 -14.93 -8.14 -18.35
N ARG A 27 -16.20 -8.55 -18.41
CA ARG A 27 -17.24 -7.92 -17.60
C ARG A 27 -16.86 -8.05 -16.12
N PRO A 28 -17.05 -7.01 -15.29
CA PRO A 28 -16.85 -7.16 -13.86
C PRO A 28 -17.82 -8.24 -13.34
N GLN A 29 -17.30 -9.18 -12.55
CA GLN A 29 -18.12 -10.25 -11.94
C GLN A 29 -18.72 -9.82 -10.59
N GLY A 30 -18.71 -8.52 -10.28
CA GLY A 30 -19.13 -7.98 -9.01
C GLY A 30 -19.11 -6.45 -9.04
N ALA A 31 -19.38 -5.85 -7.88
CA ALA A 31 -19.34 -4.41 -7.72
C ALA A 31 -17.90 -3.87 -7.89
N VAL A 32 -17.80 -2.66 -8.39
CA VAL A 32 -16.54 -1.96 -8.62
C VAL A 32 -16.66 -0.55 -8.05
N VAL A 33 -15.56 -0.01 -7.55
CA VAL A 33 -15.46 1.39 -7.11
C VAL A 33 -14.43 2.11 -7.97
N SER A 34 -14.80 3.25 -8.55
CA SER A 34 -13.87 4.04 -9.39
C SER A 34 -12.58 4.34 -8.62
N THR A 35 -11.45 4.24 -9.34
CA THR A 35 -10.14 4.60 -8.78
C THR A 35 -10.00 6.10 -8.55
N GLY A 36 -10.89 6.92 -9.14
CA GLY A 36 -10.79 8.38 -9.20
C GLY A 36 -9.80 8.90 -10.22
N PHE A 37 -9.06 8.00 -10.90
CA PHE A 37 -8.14 8.34 -11.97
C PHE A 37 -8.65 7.72 -13.26
N HIS A 38 -9.25 8.55 -14.11
CA HIS A 38 -9.88 8.08 -15.35
C HIS A 38 -8.92 7.32 -16.28
N VAL A 39 -7.63 7.66 -16.27
CA VAL A 39 -6.58 6.93 -17.00
C VAL A 39 -6.41 5.49 -16.51
N LEU A 40 -6.60 5.23 -15.22
CA LEU A 40 -6.55 3.89 -14.63
C LEU A 40 -7.89 3.18 -14.77
N ASP A 41 -9.01 3.86 -14.55
CA ASP A 41 -10.36 3.30 -14.70
C ASP A 41 -10.55 2.67 -16.09
N ARG A 42 -10.12 3.35 -17.17
CA ARG A 42 -10.19 2.81 -18.55
C ARG A 42 -9.44 1.48 -18.74
N GLN A 43 -8.47 1.20 -17.89
CA GLN A 43 -7.64 0.00 -17.95
C GLN A 43 -8.12 -1.11 -17.02
N LEU A 44 -9.13 -0.86 -16.20
CA LEU A 44 -9.67 -1.86 -15.28
C LEU A 44 -11.04 -2.37 -15.76
N PRO A 45 -11.30 -3.68 -15.64
CA PRO A 45 -12.65 -4.24 -15.82
C PRO A 45 -13.68 -3.50 -14.98
N GLY A 46 -14.77 -3.04 -15.60
CA GLY A 46 -15.80 -2.28 -14.90
C GLY A 46 -15.41 -0.85 -14.52
N GLN A 47 -14.25 -0.35 -14.95
CA GLN A 47 -13.82 1.03 -14.70
C GLN A 47 -13.55 1.36 -13.21
N GLY A 48 -12.99 0.40 -12.46
CA GLY A 48 -12.63 0.64 -11.07
C GLY A 48 -11.94 -0.54 -10.38
N TRP A 49 -11.71 -0.38 -9.09
CA TRP A 49 -11.24 -1.42 -8.20
C TRP A 49 -12.33 -2.49 -8.01
N PRO A 50 -12.04 -3.78 -8.24
CA PRO A 50 -13.01 -4.83 -8.00
C PRO A 50 -13.22 -5.05 -6.49
N LEU A 51 -14.44 -4.82 -6.01
CA LEU A 51 -14.85 -5.17 -4.65
C LEU A 51 -14.96 -6.70 -4.52
N SER A 52 -15.07 -7.20 -3.30
CA SER A 52 -15.26 -8.64 -3.03
C SER A 52 -14.13 -9.50 -3.61
N SER A 53 -12.93 -8.94 -3.75
CA SER A 53 -11.82 -9.63 -4.40
C SER A 53 -10.48 -9.18 -3.84
N LEU A 54 -9.50 -10.09 -3.85
CA LEU A 54 -8.13 -9.76 -3.48
C LEU A 54 -7.47 -8.94 -4.61
N ILE A 55 -7.09 -7.70 -4.29
CA ILE A 55 -6.23 -6.84 -5.12
C ILE A 55 -4.83 -6.85 -4.51
N GLU A 56 -3.79 -7.02 -5.32
CA GLU A 56 -2.41 -6.85 -4.87
C GLU A 56 -1.77 -5.59 -5.46
N LEU A 57 -1.19 -4.77 -4.58
CA LEU A 57 -0.34 -3.65 -4.95
C LEU A 57 1.10 -3.96 -4.55
N MET A 58 2.03 -3.76 -5.48
CA MET A 58 3.45 -4.03 -5.29
C MET A 58 4.25 -2.73 -5.43
N PRO A 59 4.27 -1.87 -4.40
CA PRO A 59 5.09 -0.67 -4.41
C PRO A 59 6.57 -1.01 -4.42
N SER A 60 7.35 -0.27 -5.22
CA SER A 60 8.81 -0.40 -5.28
C SER A 60 9.48 -0.13 -3.94
N GLN A 61 8.88 0.73 -3.14
CA GLN A 61 9.25 1.04 -1.76
C GLN A 61 8.01 1.58 -1.01
N PRO A 62 7.93 1.42 0.32
CA PRO A 62 6.88 2.05 1.11
C PRO A 62 6.84 3.57 0.97
N GLY A 63 5.64 4.16 1.00
CA GLY A 63 5.46 5.60 1.14
C GLY A 63 5.54 6.39 -0.16
N ILE A 64 5.41 5.72 -1.32
CA ILE A 64 5.36 6.36 -2.64
C ILE A 64 3.98 6.94 -3.00
N GLY A 65 3.02 6.90 -2.06
CA GLY A 65 1.67 7.42 -2.25
C GLY A 65 0.63 6.33 -2.54
N GLU A 66 0.84 5.10 -2.07
CA GLU A 66 -0.11 3.98 -2.27
C GLU A 66 -1.48 4.30 -1.64
N LEU A 67 -1.48 4.97 -0.48
CA LEU A 67 -2.72 5.46 0.14
C LEU A 67 -3.36 6.61 -0.65
N GLN A 68 -2.55 7.47 -1.27
CA GLN A 68 -3.06 8.56 -2.12
C GLN A 68 -3.70 8.03 -3.40
N LEU A 69 -3.17 6.94 -3.96
CA LEU A 69 -3.79 6.20 -5.08
C LEU A 69 -5.17 5.64 -4.69
N LEU A 70 -5.31 5.12 -3.47
CA LEU A 70 -6.56 4.51 -3.00
C LEU A 70 -7.55 5.55 -2.46
N ARG A 71 -7.09 6.73 -2.06
CA ARG A 71 -7.90 7.80 -1.46
C ARG A 71 -9.24 8.04 -2.17
N PRO A 72 -9.30 8.24 -3.50
CA PRO A 72 -10.58 8.54 -4.15
C PRO A 72 -11.57 7.38 -4.09
N ALA A 73 -11.08 6.14 -4.05
CA ALA A 73 -11.91 4.96 -3.90
C ALA A 73 -12.44 4.86 -2.47
N LEU A 74 -11.57 5.04 -1.47
CA LEU A 74 -11.94 5.05 -0.05
C LEU A 74 -13.06 6.06 0.24
N ALA A 75 -12.94 7.28 -0.29
CA ALA A 75 -13.94 8.34 -0.11
C ALA A 75 -15.33 7.99 -0.68
N ARG A 76 -15.41 7.06 -1.65
CA ARG A 76 -16.66 6.62 -2.28
C ARG A 76 -17.34 5.46 -1.55
N LEU A 77 -16.65 4.83 -0.60
CA LEU A 77 -17.22 3.72 0.16
C LEU A 77 -18.27 4.20 1.18
N ASP A 78 -19.02 3.24 1.72
CA ASP A 78 -19.97 3.47 2.80
C ASP A 78 -19.27 3.84 4.12
N ALA A 79 -20.03 4.32 5.11
CA ALA A 79 -19.49 4.85 6.36
C ALA A 79 -18.92 3.79 7.33
N ARG A 80 -18.70 2.54 6.88
CA ARG A 80 -18.03 1.53 7.72
C ARG A 80 -16.55 1.88 7.91
N SER A 81 -15.95 1.21 8.89
CA SER A 81 -14.54 1.40 9.25
C SER A 81 -13.61 1.05 8.08
N ILE A 82 -12.45 1.72 8.03
CA ILE A 82 -11.33 1.35 7.17
C ILE A 82 -10.22 0.79 8.05
N LEU A 83 -9.77 -0.42 7.74
CA LEU A 83 -8.79 -1.17 8.53
C LEU A 83 -7.43 -1.11 7.84
N LEU A 84 -6.40 -0.75 8.60
CA LEU A 84 -5.00 -0.81 8.21
C LEU A 84 -4.29 -1.86 9.07
N ILE A 85 -3.78 -2.92 8.45
CA ILE A 85 -3.08 -4.00 9.15
C ILE A 85 -1.61 -4.01 8.74
N GLY A 86 -0.74 -3.88 9.75
CA GLY A 86 0.72 -3.89 9.59
C GLY A 86 1.31 -2.78 8.71
N PRO A 87 0.75 -1.55 8.65
CA PRO A 87 1.34 -0.50 7.82
C PRO A 87 2.79 -0.21 8.23
N PRO A 88 3.69 0.05 7.28
CA PRO A 88 5.13 0.24 7.53
C PRO A 88 5.42 1.50 8.35
N TYR A 89 4.51 2.47 8.33
CA TYR A 89 4.58 3.70 9.10
C TYR A 89 3.26 3.94 9.84
N SER A 90 3.33 4.67 10.95
CA SER A 90 2.12 5.04 11.71
C SER A 90 1.20 5.92 10.85
N PRO A 91 -0.09 5.57 10.71
CA PRO A 91 -1.05 6.38 9.97
C PRO A 91 -1.24 7.75 10.61
N HIS A 92 -1.11 8.81 9.82
CA HIS A 92 -1.27 10.18 10.31
C HIS A 92 -2.73 10.66 10.17
N TYR A 93 -3.44 10.79 11.30
CA TYR A 93 -4.87 11.10 11.30
C TYR A 93 -5.22 12.47 10.67
N HIS A 94 -4.33 13.46 10.72
CA HIS A 94 -4.59 14.73 10.04
C HIS A 94 -4.69 14.58 8.52
N CYS A 95 -3.91 13.68 7.91
CA CYS A 95 -4.03 13.39 6.48
C CYS A 95 -5.39 12.78 6.15
N TRP A 96 -5.88 11.90 7.04
CA TRP A 96 -7.20 11.28 6.92
C TRP A 96 -8.32 12.32 6.88
N ARG A 97 -8.29 13.30 7.80
CA ARG A 97 -9.24 14.43 7.83
C ARG A 97 -9.09 15.34 6.62
N ASN A 98 -7.86 15.68 6.22
CA ASN A 98 -7.62 16.52 5.04
C ASN A 98 -8.10 15.86 3.74
N TRP A 99 -8.26 14.53 3.74
CA TRP A 99 -8.81 13.77 2.61
C TRP A 99 -10.34 13.64 2.65
N GLY A 100 -11.02 14.21 3.65
CA GLY A 100 -12.48 14.10 3.78
C GLY A 100 -12.95 12.69 4.17
N LEU A 101 -12.10 11.90 4.84
CA LEU A 101 -12.39 10.52 5.21
C LEU A 101 -12.93 10.38 6.65
N GLU A 102 -13.32 11.48 7.30
CA GLU A 102 -13.85 11.50 8.67
C GLU A 102 -15.13 10.67 8.88
N LYS A 103 -15.89 10.41 7.80
CA LYS A 103 -17.05 9.51 7.86
C LYS A 103 -16.66 8.07 8.16
N HIS A 104 -15.40 7.69 7.94
CA HIS A 104 -14.88 6.36 8.22
C HIS A 104 -14.09 6.36 9.52
N ARG A 105 -14.40 5.41 10.41
CA ARG A 105 -13.52 5.10 11.52
C ARG A 105 -12.23 4.45 11.00
N LEU A 106 -11.09 5.08 11.27
CA LEU A 106 -9.78 4.50 10.98
C LEU A 106 -9.38 3.54 12.09
N ILE A 107 -9.20 2.26 11.77
CA ILE A 107 -8.72 1.23 12.70
C ILE A 107 -7.34 0.78 12.25
N TRP A 108 -6.34 1.00 13.09
CA TRP A 108 -4.97 0.55 12.87
C TRP A 108 -4.66 -0.64 13.76
N ILE A 109 -4.22 -1.74 13.14
CA ILE A 109 -3.77 -2.95 13.81
C ILE A 109 -2.29 -3.13 13.47
N ASN A 110 -1.44 -3.28 14.48
CA ASN A 110 0.00 -3.48 14.31
C ASN A 110 0.44 -4.82 14.93
N PRO A 111 0.23 -5.96 14.24
CA PRO A 111 0.61 -7.28 14.75
C PRO A 111 2.13 -7.45 14.78
N GLN A 112 2.62 -8.31 15.67
CA GLN A 112 4.06 -8.56 15.83
C GLN A 112 4.62 -9.55 14.78
N THR A 113 3.77 -10.44 14.24
CA THR A 113 4.21 -11.47 13.29
C THR A 113 3.43 -11.43 11.98
N GLN A 114 4.05 -11.91 10.90
CA GLN A 114 3.39 -12.04 9.59
C GLN A 114 2.19 -13.01 9.63
N MET A 115 2.22 -14.02 10.51
CA MET A 115 1.08 -14.92 10.68
C MET A 115 -0.12 -14.19 11.27
N ASP A 116 0.12 -13.34 12.27
CA ASP A 116 -0.95 -12.55 12.91
C ASP A 116 -1.51 -11.49 11.96
N VAL A 117 -0.67 -10.91 11.08
CA VAL A 117 -1.13 -10.02 10.00
C VAL A 117 -2.14 -10.72 9.10
N LEU A 118 -1.79 -11.91 8.58
CA LEU A 118 -2.67 -12.67 7.69
C LEU A 118 -3.91 -13.19 8.44
N TRP A 119 -3.76 -13.60 9.70
CA TRP A 119 -4.88 -14.04 10.53
C TRP A 119 -5.86 -12.89 10.81
N ALA A 120 -5.37 -11.72 11.21
CA ALA A 120 -6.20 -10.54 11.48
C ALA A 120 -6.94 -10.09 10.21
N ALA A 121 -6.27 -10.12 9.05
CA ALA A 121 -6.90 -9.85 7.77
C ALA A 121 -8.02 -10.86 7.46
N GLU A 122 -7.79 -12.15 7.70
CA GLU A 122 -8.78 -13.20 7.51
C GLU A 122 -10.01 -12.98 8.43
N GLN A 123 -9.79 -12.67 9.71
CA GLN A 123 -10.90 -12.39 10.64
C GLN A 123 -11.70 -11.14 10.23
N ALA A 124 -11.02 -10.05 9.85
CA ALA A 124 -11.67 -8.82 9.39
C ALA A 124 -12.59 -9.08 8.18
N LEU A 125 -12.14 -9.92 7.24
CA LEU A 125 -12.92 -10.30 6.06
C LEU A 125 -14.10 -11.22 6.40
N ARG A 126 -13.90 -12.20 7.29
CA ARG A 126 -14.95 -13.16 7.71
C ARG A 126 -16.09 -12.51 8.49
N HIS A 127 -15.81 -11.43 9.21
CA HIS A 127 -16.80 -10.74 10.03
C HIS A 127 -17.41 -9.50 9.37
N HIS A 128 -17.10 -9.23 8.10
CA HIS A 128 -17.64 -8.08 7.34
C HIS A 128 -17.45 -6.73 8.06
N ALA A 129 -16.36 -6.60 8.81
CA ALA A 129 -16.18 -5.52 9.80
C ALA A 129 -15.85 -4.14 9.18
N CYS A 130 -15.65 -4.05 7.87
CA CYS A 130 -15.04 -2.88 7.23
C CYS A 130 -15.54 -2.63 5.81
N ALA A 131 -15.47 -1.36 5.39
CA ALA A 131 -15.65 -0.95 4.01
C ALA A 131 -14.41 -1.27 3.16
N ALA A 132 -13.23 -1.10 3.76
CA ALA A 132 -11.95 -1.41 3.13
C ALA A 132 -10.97 -2.01 4.14
N LEU A 133 -10.16 -2.92 3.64
CA LEU A 133 -9.06 -3.55 4.35
C LEU A 133 -7.78 -3.37 3.54
N LEU A 134 -6.82 -2.65 4.11
CA LEU A 134 -5.47 -2.48 3.56
C LEU A 134 -4.49 -3.27 4.43
N CYS A 135 -3.86 -4.29 3.86
CA CYS A 135 -2.99 -5.20 4.58
C CYS A 135 -1.58 -5.19 3.98
N TRP A 136 -0.59 -4.77 4.75
CA TRP A 136 0.82 -4.86 4.36
C TRP A 136 1.39 -6.18 4.84
N ALA A 137 1.82 -7.01 3.89
CA ALA A 137 2.36 -8.33 4.18
C ALA A 137 3.60 -8.59 3.33
N GLU A 138 4.73 -8.81 3.99
CA GLU A 138 6.01 -9.05 3.31
C GLU A 138 6.02 -10.43 2.65
N ALA A 139 5.48 -11.43 3.34
CA ALA A 139 5.45 -12.80 2.88
C ALA A 139 4.05 -13.40 3.07
N ALA A 140 3.50 -13.95 2.00
CA ALA A 140 2.23 -14.67 2.03
C ALA A 140 2.31 -15.87 1.09
N ARG A 141 2.15 -17.08 1.66
CA ARG A 141 2.14 -18.31 0.88
C ARG A 141 0.80 -18.47 0.15
N LEU A 142 0.82 -19.17 -0.97
CA LEU A 142 -0.35 -19.38 -1.82
C LEU A 142 -1.59 -19.92 -1.07
N PRO A 143 -1.49 -20.86 -0.12
CA PRO A 143 -2.65 -21.31 0.65
C PRO A 143 -3.32 -20.20 1.46
N SER A 144 -2.53 -19.35 2.13
CA SER A 144 -3.05 -18.20 2.88
C SER A 144 -3.71 -17.18 1.95
N LEU A 145 -3.09 -16.90 0.80
CA LEU A 145 -3.67 -16.00 -0.21
C LEU A 145 -5.00 -16.54 -0.75
N ARG A 146 -5.13 -17.86 -0.94
CA ARG A 146 -6.39 -18.48 -1.35
C ARG A 146 -7.46 -18.33 -0.28
N ARG A 147 -7.13 -18.58 0.99
CA ARG A 147 -8.09 -18.37 2.10
C ARG A 147 -8.57 -16.92 2.17
N LEU A 148 -7.65 -15.96 2.11
CA LEU A 148 -7.99 -14.54 2.08
C LEU A 148 -8.83 -14.16 0.87
N HIS A 149 -8.52 -14.70 -0.32
CA HIS A 149 -9.31 -14.47 -1.52
C HIS A 149 -10.75 -14.99 -1.38
N TRP A 150 -10.93 -16.18 -0.79
CA TRP A 150 -12.25 -16.75 -0.50
C TRP A 150 -13.01 -15.98 0.58
N ALA A 151 -12.32 -15.49 1.61
CA ALA A 151 -12.92 -14.64 2.64
C ALA A 151 -13.39 -13.30 2.04
N ALA A 152 -12.58 -12.70 1.15
CA ALA A 152 -12.94 -11.47 0.45
C ALA A 152 -14.12 -11.67 -0.51
N ALA A 153 -14.23 -12.82 -1.17
CA ALA A 153 -15.33 -13.10 -2.10
C ALA A 153 -16.72 -13.14 -1.44
N GLN A 154 -16.79 -13.31 -0.12
CA GLN A 154 -18.05 -13.36 0.62
C GLN A 154 -18.49 -11.99 1.12
N ASN A 155 -17.64 -10.97 1.09
CA ASN A 155 -17.98 -9.62 1.54
C ASN A 155 -17.96 -8.62 0.37
N ASP A 156 -18.40 -7.40 0.63
CA ASP A 156 -18.43 -6.28 -0.33
C ASP A 156 -17.30 -5.27 -0.09
N ALA A 157 -16.27 -5.65 0.67
CA ALA A 157 -15.19 -4.75 1.04
C ALA A 157 -14.18 -4.55 -0.10
N LEU A 158 -13.55 -3.38 -0.13
CA LEU A 158 -12.35 -3.14 -0.91
C LEU A 158 -11.15 -3.77 -0.19
N PHE A 159 -10.70 -4.94 -0.65
CA PHE A 159 -9.56 -5.63 -0.06
C PHE A 159 -8.29 -5.47 -0.90
N VAL A 160 -7.31 -4.80 -0.31
CA VAL A 160 -6.01 -4.54 -0.94
C VAL A 160 -4.88 -5.07 -0.06
N MET A 161 -4.03 -5.89 -0.67
CA MET A 161 -2.82 -6.41 -0.05
C MET A 161 -1.60 -5.73 -0.67
N LEU A 162 -0.82 -5.05 0.17
CA LEU A 162 0.44 -4.40 -0.22
C LEU A 162 1.59 -5.37 0.05
N ARG A 163 2.34 -5.70 -1.01
CA ARG A 163 3.38 -6.74 -1.00
C ARG A 163 4.67 -6.20 -1.62
N PRO A 164 5.85 -6.73 -1.27
CA PRO A 164 7.11 -6.28 -1.87
C PRO A 164 7.18 -6.59 -3.37
N PRO A 165 8.03 -5.88 -4.15
CA PRO A 165 8.15 -6.06 -5.60
C PRO A 165 8.49 -7.49 -6.03
N CYS A 166 9.24 -8.24 -5.21
CA CYS A 166 9.58 -9.63 -5.47
C CYS A 166 8.35 -10.55 -5.55
N ALA A 167 7.20 -10.13 -4.99
CA ALA A 167 5.94 -10.87 -5.09
C ALA A 167 5.36 -10.87 -6.51
N ALA A 168 5.77 -9.96 -7.40
CA ALA A 168 5.27 -9.87 -8.78
C ALA A 168 5.38 -11.22 -9.53
N ASN A 169 6.48 -11.95 -9.31
CA ASN A 169 6.77 -13.23 -9.96
C ASN A 169 6.16 -14.44 -9.23
N GLN A 170 5.51 -14.22 -8.08
CA GLN A 170 4.89 -15.29 -7.30
C GLN A 170 3.46 -15.56 -7.78
N ALA A 171 3.02 -16.82 -7.72
CA ALA A 171 1.65 -17.18 -8.00
C ALA A 171 0.69 -16.54 -6.97
N SER A 172 -0.42 -15.97 -7.46
CA SER A 172 -1.44 -15.34 -6.60
C SER A 172 -2.85 -15.49 -7.18
N PRO A 173 -3.86 -15.77 -6.33
CA PRO A 173 -5.26 -15.82 -6.74
C PRO A 173 -5.87 -14.42 -6.96
N ALA A 174 -5.13 -13.34 -6.68
CA ALA A 174 -5.60 -11.96 -6.83
C ALA A 174 -6.23 -11.69 -8.21
N SER A 175 -7.37 -10.99 -8.22
CA SER A 175 -8.10 -10.64 -9.46
C SER A 175 -7.37 -9.54 -10.25
N LEU A 176 -6.67 -8.67 -9.54
CA LEU A 176 -5.92 -7.53 -10.03
C LEU A 176 -4.57 -7.45 -9.31
N ARG A 177 -3.49 -7.29 -10.07
CA ARG A 177 -2.13 -7.14 -9.55
C ARG A 177 -1.44 -5.97 -10.25
N LEU A 178 -0.97 -5.00 -9.48
CA LEU A 178 -0.33 -3.79 -9.98
C LEU A 178 1.05 -3.61 -9.35
N SER A 179 2.08 -3.29 -10.13
CA SER A 179 3.31 -2.74 -9.58
C SER A 179 3.29 -1.21 -9.64
N LEU A 180 3.85 -0.59 -8.61
CA LEU A 180 3.83 0.85 -8.42
C LEU A 180 5.26 1.36 -8.27
N SER A 181 5.59 2.43 -8.99
CA SER A 181 6.89 3.10 -8.88
C SER A 181 6.71 4.63 -8.78
N PRO A 182 7.57 5.32 -8.02
CA PRO A 182 7.47 6.76 -7.87
C PRO A 182 7.78 7.47 -9.19
N ALA A 183 7.15 8.62 -9.40
CA ALA A 183 7.44 9.54 -10.51
C ALA A 183 7.44 10.99 -9.99
N ALA A 184 8.11 11.90 -10.70
CA ALA A 184 8.30 13.28 -10.22
C ALA A 184 6.98 14.00 -9.85
N GLN A 185 5.89 13.72 -10.57
CA GLN A 185 4.58 14.37 -10.36
C GLN A 185 3.53 13.41 -9.78
N GLY A 186 3.94 12.22 -9.32
CA GLY A 186 3.03 11.22 -8.76
C GLY A 186 3.61 9.82 -8.84
N MET A 187 2.95 8.94 -9.58
CA MET A 187 3.27 7.51 -9.60
C MET A 187 3.07 6.89 -10.98
N LYS A 188 3.92 5.93 -11.33
CA LYS A 188 3.72 5.02 -12.47
C LYS A 188 3.11 3.72 -11.97
N VAL A 189 2.07 3.27 -12.67
CA VAL A 189 1.35 2.03 -12.39
C VAL A 189 1.51 1.10 -13.57
N HIS A 190 1.97 -0.12 -13.33
CA HIS A 190 2.03 -1.18 -14.34
C HIS A 190 1.08 -2.31 -13.95
N ILE A 191 0.25 -2.74 -14.89
CA ILE A 191 -0.72 -3.80 -14.66
C ILE A 191 -0.05 -5.15 -14.92
N LEU A 192 0.23 -5.92 -13.86
CA LEU A 192 0.82 -7.25 -13.96
C LEU A 192 -0.23 -8.31 -14.26
N LYS A 193 -1.43 -8.16 -13.70
CA LYS A 193 -2.56 -9.07 -13.88
C LYS A 193 -3.85 -8.28 -13.83
N ARG A 194 -4.72 -8.48 -14.81
CA ARG A 194 -6.12 -8.06 -14.81
C ARG A 194 -6.96 -9.10 -15.55
N ARG A 195 -8.28 -9.07 -15.39
CA ARG A 195 -9.18 -9.90 -16.20
C ARG A 195 -9.41 -9.25 -17.57
N GLY A 196 -8.97 -9.89 -18.64
CA GLY A 196 -9.06 -9.36 -20.00
C GLY A 196 -7.70 -9.35 -20.70
N PRO A 197 -7.53 -8.53 -21.77
CA PRO A 197 -6.30 -8.48 -22.53
C PRO A 197 -5.14 -8.01 -21.64
N ALA A 198 -3.92 -8.47 -21.93
CA ALA A 198 -2.73 -7.93 -21.28
C ALA A 198 -2.65 -6.40 -21.50
N CYS A 199 -2.10 -5.68 -20.52
CA CYS A 199 -1.78 -4.27 -20.66
C CYS A 199 -0.30 -4.11 -20.31
N ASN A 200 0.54 -3.94 -21.32
CA ASN A 200 1.98 -3.79 -21.13
C ASN A 200 2.39 -2.33 -20.95
N ALA A 201 1.45 -1.39 -21.09
CA ALA A 201 1.71 0.04 -20.98
C ALA A 201 1.82 0.47 -19.51
N SER A 202 2.78 1.35 -19.22
CA SER A 202 2.85 2.07 -17.95
C SER A 202 1.82 3.19 -17.94
N ILE A 203 1.07 3.32 -16.86
CA ILE A 203 0.04 4.35 -16.66
C ILE A 203 0.59 5.37 -15.66
N SER A 204 0.67 6.64 -16.06
CA SER A 204 1.08 7.72 -15.15
C SER A 204 -0.13 8.25 -14.38
N ILE A 205 -0.01 8.31 -13.05
CA ILE A 205 -0.99 8.84 -12.12
C ILE A 205 -0.43 10.13 -11.52
N PRO A 206 -0.97 11.30 -11.91
CA PRO A 206 -0.56 12.57 -11.33
C PRO A 206 -1.17 12.73 -9.94
N PHE A 207 -0.33 13.04 -8.96
CA PHE A 207 -0.74 13.40 -7.60
C PHE A 207 -0.59 14.89 -7.32
N TYR A 208 0.41 15.49 -7.97
CA TYR A 208 0.77 16.88 -7.82
C TYR A 208 0.61 17.57 -9.17
N LEU A 209 0.16 18.81 -9.14
CA LEU A 209 0.18 19.63 -10.35
C LEU A 209 1.64 19.84 -10.74
N SER A 210 1.94 19.67 -12.02
CA SER A 210 3.21 20.09 -12.59
C SER A 210 3.30 21.60 -12.37
N GLN A 211 4.20 22.06 -11.51
CA GLN A 211 4.67 23.42 -11.68
C GLN A 211 5.52 23.36 -12.95
N GLU A 212 5.08 24.06 -14.00
CA GLU A 212 5.99 24.43 -15.08
C GLU A 212 7.12 25.20 -14.41
N THR A 213 8.25 24.53 -14.20
CA THR A 213 9.49 25.22 -13.93
C THR A 213 9.82 25.92 -15.25
N GLU A 214 9.28 27.13 -15.43
CA GLU A 214 9.99 28.14 -16.21
C GLU A 214 11.44 28.06 -15.76
N PRO A 215 12.41 27.84 -16.67
CA PRO A 215 13.81 27.73 -16.30
C PRO A 215 14.22 29.04 -15.66
N THR A 216 14.13 29.12 -14.32
CA THR A 216 14.56 30.27 -13.56
C THR A 216 16.02 30.46 -13.88
N ALA A 217 16.29 31.53 -14.63
CA ALA A 217 17.62 32.01 -14.91
C ALA A 217 18.45 31.96 -13.63
N SER A 218 19.59 31.27 -13.73
CA SER A 218 20.73 31.24 -12.81
C SER A 218 20.53 32.08 -11.53
N ALA A 219 20.35 31.41 -10.40
CA ALA A 219 20.57 32.05 -9.10
C ALA A 219 22.00 32.64 -9.12
N PRO A 220 22.19 33.93 -8.74
CA PRO A 220 23.51 34.50 -8.72
C PRO A 220 24.34 33.74 -7.69
N ALA A 221 25.56 33.37 -8.06
CA ALA A 221 26.53 32.82 -7.14
C ALA A 221 26.71 33.80 -5.96
N VAL A 222 26.14 33.46 -4.80
CA VAL A 222 26.45 34.16 -3.56
C VAL A 222 27.89 33.78 -3.23
N GLY A 223 28.81 34.67 -3.59
CA GLY A 223 30.23 34.56 -3.26
C GLY A 223 30.40 34.47 -1.74
N HIS A 224 31.11 33.43 -1.31
CA HIS A 224 31.63 33.33 0.04
C HIS A 224 32.47 34.56 0.39
N LEU A 225 32.08 35.26 1.45
CA LEU A 225 32.99 36.05 2.29
C LEU A 225 32.55 35.89 3.76
N TYR A 226 32.96 34.80 4.40
CA TYR A 226 33.11 34.78 5.85
C TYR A 226 34.56 35.19 6.15
N ALA A 227 34.78 36.46 6.45
CA ALA A 227 36.01 36.93 7.07
C ALA A 227 35.91 36.68 8.58
N ILE A 228 36.73 35.77 9.10
CA ILE A 228 36.90 35.57 10.55
C ILE A 228 37.93 36.63 11.02
N PRO A 229 37.60 37.54 11.95
CA PRO A 229 38.62 38.39 12.54
C PRO A 229 39.50 37.56 13.49
N ALA A 230 40.81 37.62 13.26
CA ALA A 230 41.82 37.03 14.14
C ALA A 230 41.81 37.78 15.50
N ALA A 231 41.26 37.13 16.54
CA ALA A 231 41.36 37.62 17.90
C ALA A 231 42.75 37.29 18.47
N GLY A 232 43.48 38.35 18.85
CA GLY A 232 44.81 38.26 19.44
C GLY A 232 44.81 37.47 20.75
N GLY A 233 45.79 36.57 20.89
CA GLY A 233 46.03 35.83 22.12
C GLY A 233 46.53 36.75 23.22
N THR A 234 45.76 36.87 24.30
CA THR A 234 46.27 37.36 25.59
C THR A 234 46.35 36.19 26.54
N THR A 235 47.56 35.83 26.92
CA THR A 235 47.89 34.76 27.86
C THR A 235 47.46 35.12 29.27
N HIS A 236 46.47 34.42 29.82
CA HIS A 236 46.29 34.34 31.28
C HIS A 236 46.50 32.89 31.72
N LYS A 237 47.67 32.65 32.34
CA LYS A 237 47.97 31.43 33.08
C LYS A 237 47.12 31.45 34.36
N HIS A 238 46.12 30.57 34.47
CA HIS A 238 45.52 30.26 35.75
C HIS A 238 45.82 28.80 36.10
N ARG A 239 46.44 28.64 37.27
CA ARG A 239 47.05 27.43 37.81
C ARG A 239 45.97 26.60 38.51
N LEU A 240 45.91 25.30 38.19
CA LEU A 240 45.14 24.30 38.95
C LEU A 240 45.57 24.27 40.42
N PRO A 241 44.66 23.79 41.29
CA PRO A 241 45.05 22.82 42.30
C PRO A 241 44.39 21.46 42.07
N ASP A 242 45.24 20.46 42.20
CA ASP A 242 44.98 19.03 42.34
C ASP A 242 43.98 18.66 43.45
N ARG A 243 43.61 17.37 43.38
CA ARG A 243 43.02 16.46 44.41
C ARG A 243 41.51 16.27 44.23
N GLY A 244 40.98 15.07 44.08
CA GLY A 244 41.55 13.72 44.08
C GLY A 244 40.40 12.71 44.17
N GLY A 245 40.68 11.45 43.83
CA GLY A 245 39.89 10.30 44.28
C GLY A 245 38.67 9.93 43.42
N PHE A 246 38.90 9.16 42.36
CA PHE A 246 37.91 8.19 41.89
C PHE A 246 38.06 6.90 42.71
N SER A 247 37.01 6.51 43.43
CA SER A 247 36.83 5.15 43.94
C SER A 247 35.58 4.54 43.33
N THR A 248 35.78 3.36 42.76
CA THR A 248 34.84 2.44 42.14
C THR A 248 33.73 2.00 43.09
N VAL A 249 32.47 2.00 42.63
CA VAL A 249 31.47 1.03 43.09
C VAL A 249 30.68 0.51 41.89
N ARG A 250 30.93 -0.77 41.57
CA ARG A 250 30.01 -1.62 40.80
C ARG A 250 28.84 -1.97 41.73
N HIS A 251 27.61 -1.84 41.26
CA HIS A 251 26.49 -2.55 41.87
C HIS A 251 25.76 -3.41 40.84
N THR A 252 25.89 -4.71 41.06
CA THR A 252 25.15 -5.81 40.46
C THR A 252 23.97 -6.15 41.39
N ALA A 253 22.76 -6.32 40.86
CA ALA A 253 21.66 -7.13 41.40
C ALA A 253 20.57 -7.14 40.30
N ALA A 254 20.19 -8.25 39.64
CA ALA A 254 19.74 -9.56 40.09
C ALA A 254 18.53 -9.47 41.04
N HIS A 255 17.32 -9.46 40.45
CA HIS A 255 16.10 -9.84 41.16
C HIS A 255 15.41 -10.99 40.43
N HIS A 256 15.55 -12.16 41.05
CA HIS A 256 14.73 -13.35 40.89
C HIS A 256 13.41 -13.10 41.62
N VAL A 257 12.28 -13.42 41.01
CA VAL A 257 11.00 -13.60 41.72
C VAL A 257 10.44 -14.95 41.31
N THR A 258 10.56 -15.90 42.22
CA THR A 258 9.87 -17.19 42.28
C THR A 258 8.94 -17.13 43.48
N LEU A 259 7.79 -17.80 43.36
CA LEU A 259 6.85 -18.33 44.40
C LEU A 259 5.41 -17.96 43.97
N ASP A 260 4.40 -18.79 44.11
CA ASP A 260 4.27 -20.24 44.27
C ASP A 260 2.77 -20.49 44.06
N GLN A 261 2.39 -21.59 43.40
CA GLN A 261 1.00 -22.06 43.45
C GLN A 261 0.81 -22.87 44.73
N PRO A 262 -0.43 -22.93 45.24
CA PRO A 262 -0.91 -24.20 45.76
C PRO A 262 -2.17 -24.68 45.02
N VAL A 263 -2.04 -25.92 44.55
CA VAL A 263 -3.12 -26.83 44.19
C VAL A 263 -3.81 -27.30 45.48
N SER A 264 -5.14 -27.38 45.47
CA SER A 264 -5.85 -28.44 46.19
C SER A 264 -7.19 -28.76 45.51
N ALA A 265 -7.35 -30.06 45.26
CA ALA A 265 -8.50 -30.74 44.73
C ALA A 265 -9.60 -30.93 45.80
N ASN A 266 -10.86 -31.05 45.38
CA ASN A 266 -11.71 -32.22 45.67
C ASN A 266 -13.11 -32.12 45.05
N ALA A 267 -13.65 -33.32 44.77
CA ALA A 267 -14.97 -33.72 44.27
C ALA A 267 -15.13 -33.78 42.74
#